data_AF-R5MYW3-F1
#
_entry.id   AF-R5MYW3-F1
#
_cell.length_a   1.000
_cell.length_b   1.000
_cell.length_c   1.000
_cell.angle_alpha   90.00
_cell.angle_beta   90.00
_cell.angle_gamma   90.00
#
_symmetry.space_group_name_H-M   'P 1'
#
loop_
_entity.id
_entity.type
_entity.pdbx_description
1 polymer ?
#
loop_
_entity_poly.entity_id
_entity_poly.type
_entity_poly.pdbx_seq_one_letter_code
_entity_poly.pdbx_strand_id
1 'polypeptide(L)'
;MDHSNTDAGTRVELHCHTKLGSVGAVNSAAEIIKAAIEEAMSAVAITDIGVAYAFPEAAEACKSLWSATAKECRATGIDPGAEQDFFKVIYGMETCLLRPTPESRD
;
A
#
# COMPACT_ATOMS: atom_id res chain seq x y z
N MET A 1 -9.53 -13.35 -17.90
CA MET A 1 -8.76 -12.33 -17.17
C MET A 1 -7.31 -12.74 -17.29
N ASP A 2 -6.56 -12.00 -18.09
CA ASP A 2 -5.14 -12.24 -18.30
C ASP A 2 -4.36 -11.62 -17.14
N HIS A 3 -3.70 -12.47 -16.35
CA HIS A 3 -2.79 -12.07 -15.27
C HIS A 3 -1.33 -12.09 -15.76
N SER A 4 -1.07 -11.90 -17.05
CA SER A 4 0.28 -11.90 -17.61
C SER A 4 1.08 -10.74 -17.04
N ASN A 5 2.08 -11.11 -16.25
CA ASN A 5 3.13 -10.23 -15.75
C ASN A 5 4.02 -9.84 -16.95
N THR A 6 3.63 -8.80 -17.68
CA THR A 6 4.46 -8.23 -18.76
C THR A 6 5.31 -7.09 -18.19
N ASP A 7 6.60 -7.40 -18.11
CA ASP A 7 7.76 -6.71 -17.56
C ASP A 7 7.97 -5.26 -18.05
N ALA A 8 7.24 -4.30 -17.43
CA ALA A 8 7.56 -2.87 -17.49
C ALA A 8 7.41 -2.14 -16.12
N GLY A 9 6.82 -2.79 -15.11
CA GLY A 9 6.56 -2.26 -13.76
C GLY A 9 6.63 -3.36 -12.70
N THR A 10 7.80 -4.00 -12.57
CA THR A 10 7.98 -5.27 -11.83
C THR A 10 8.18 -5.12 -10.32
N ARG A 11 8.40 -3.91 -9.79
CA ARG A 11 8.69 -3.73 -8.36
C ARG A 11 7.40 -3.53 -7.55
N VAL A 12 7.28 -4.32 -6.49
CA VAL A 12 6.33 -4.09 -5.38
C VAL A 12 7.17 -3.98 -4.11
N GLU A 13 6.95 -2.91 -3.34
CA GLU A 13 7.58 -2.76 -2.03
C GLU A 13 6.75 -3.53 -1.01
N LEU A 14 7.39 -4.48 -0.34
CA LEU A 14 6.72 -5.41 0.58
C LEU A 14 7.05 -5.11 2.04
N HIS A 15 7.95 -4.17 2.31
CA HIS A 15 8.32 -3.74 3.66
C HIS A 15 8.50 -2.22 3.70
N CYS A 16 7.46 -1.50 4.13
CA CYS A 16 7.49 -0.05 4.20
C CYS A 16 6.83 0.46 5.48
N HIS A 17 7.48 1.44 6.11
CA HIS A 17 7.02 2.06 7.33
C HIS A 17 6.40 3.43 7.08
N THR A 18 5.36 3.73 7.83
CA THR A 18 4.76 5.06 7.91
C THR A 18 5.19 5.77 9.19
N LYS A 19 5.12 7.09 9.18
CA LYS A 19 5.36 7.94 10.35
C LYS A 19 4.45 7.64 11.55
N LEU A 20 3.34 6.92 11.35
CA LEU A 20 2.40 6.58 12.43
C LEU A 20 2.81 5.32 13.19
N GLY A 21 3.64 4.45 12.62
CA GLY A 21 3.90 3.13 13.17
C GLY A 21 5.37 2.73 13.28
N SER A 22 6.31 3.63 13.01
CA SER A 22 7.74 3.36 13.23
C SER A 22 8.50 4.62 13.62
N VAL A 23 9.32 4.53 14.66
CA VAL A 23 10.23 5.60 15.08
C VAL A 23 11.34 5.71 14.03
N GLY A 24 11.35 6.81 13.28
CA GLY A 24 12.32 7.07 12.21
C GLY A 24 11.73 7.04 10.81
N ALA A 25 10.50 6.54 10.63
CA ALA A 25 9.75 6.73 9.41
C ALA A 25 9.15 8.16 9.37
N VAL A 26 9.24 8.81 8.22
CA VAL A 26 8.84 10.23 8.07
C VAL A 26 7.67 10.45 7.14
N ASN A 27 7.43 9.52 6.21
CA ASN A 27 6.36 9.65 5.22
C ASN A 27 5.02 9.14 5.74
N SER A 28 3.94 9.76 5.25
CA SER A 28 2.57 9.29 5.48
C SER A 28 2.20 8.16 4.51
N ALA A 29 1.14 7.41 4.81
CA ALA A 29 0.67 6.35 3.91
C ALA A 29 0.26 6.92 2.53
N ALA A 30 -0.38 8.08 2.51
CA ALA A 30 -0.80 8.75 1.28
C ALA A 30 0.40 9.14 0.39
N GLU A 31 1.48 9.65 0.98
CA GLU A 31 2.70 10.02 0.26
C GLU A 31 3.37 8.78 -0.37
N ILE A 32 3.46 7.68 0.39
CA ILE A 32 4.03 6.41 -0.06
C ILE A 32 3.23 5.83 -1.23
N ILE A 33 1.89 5.80 -1.12
CA ILE A 33 1.00 5.28 -2.17
C ILE A 33 1.12 6.12 -3.44
N LYS A 34 1.13 7.45 -3.31
CA LYS A 34 1.28 8.36 -4.43
C LYS A 34 2.61 8.14 -5.16
N ALA A 35 3.71 8.04 -4.41
CA ALA A 35 5.03 7.75 -4.98
C ALA A 35 5.07 6.38 -5.68
N ALA A 36 4.46 5.34 -5.09
CA ALA A 36 4.41 4.01 -5.71
C ALA A 36 3.66 4.02 -7.05
N ILE A 37 2.57 4.78 -7.17
CA ILE A 37 1.85 4.96 -8.44
C ILE A 37 2.69 5.73 -9.46
N GLU A 38 3.37 6.80 -9.03
CA GLU A 38 4.27 7.59 -9.89
C GLU A 38 5.44 6.77 -10.44
N GLU A 39 5.96 5.83 -9.64
CA GLU A 39 7.00 4.86 -10.03
C GLU A 39 6.44 3.62 -10.76
N ALA A 40 5.17 3.68 -11.22
CA ALA A 40 4.50 2.62 -11.96
C ALA A 40 4.49 1.24 -11.28
N MET A 41 4.49 1.21 -9.95
CA MET A 41 4.36 -0.03 -9.17
C MET A 41 2.92 -0.53 -9.24
N SER A 42 2.73 -1.85 -9.22
CA SER A 42 1.39 -2.44 -9.21
C SER A 42 0.72 -2.43 -7.83
N ALA A 43 1.54 -2.32 -6.77
CA ALA A 43 1.10 -2.37 -5.38
C ALA A 43 2.17 -1.82 -4.42
N VAL A 44 1.78 -1.55 -3.18
CA VAL A 44 2.70 -1.24 -2.06
C VAL A 44 2.19 -1.86 -0.77
N ALA A 45 3.09 -2.37 0.07
CA ALA A 45 2.75 -2.84 1.41
C ALA A 45 2.98 -1.76 2.48
N ILE A 46 2.09 -1.71 3.46
CA ILE A 46 2.27 -0.95 4.70
C ILE A 46 2.51 -1.96 5.82
N THR A 47 3.67 -1.91 6.45
CA THR A 47 4.15 -2.89 7.44
C THR A 47 4.69 -2.18 8.67
N ASP A 48 3.84 -1.38 9.31
CA ASP A 48 4.17 -0.67 10.54
C ASP A 48 4.51 -1.63 11.70
N ILE A 49 5.31 -1.15 12.66
CA ILE A 49 5.87 -1.96 13.74
C ILE A 49 4.80 -2.19 14.81
N GLY A 50 4.23 -3.40 14.84
CA GLY A 50 3.28 -3.86 15.86
C GLY A 50 1.93 -3.14 15.89
N VAL A 51 1.65 -2.29 14.90
CA VAL A 51 0.45 -1.44 14.86
C VAL A 51 -0.13 -1.36 13.44
N ALA A 52 -1.41 -1.00 13.36
CA ALA A 52 -2.15 -0.85 12.10
C ALA A 52 -2.76 0.57 11.95
N TYR A 53 -2.17 1.58 12.62
CA TYR A 53 -2.74 2.92 12.70
C TYR A 53 -2.87 3.63 11.36
N ALA A 54 -1.99 3.33 10.39
CA ALA A 54 -2.00 3.94 9.07
C ALA A 54 -3.04 3.33 8.11
N PHE A 55 -3.72 2.23 8.48
CA PHE A 55 -4.64 1.55 7.55
C PHE A 55 -5.81 2.44 7.08
N PRO A 56 -6.48 3.22 7.95
CA PRO A 56 -7.53 4.13 7.50
C PRO A 56 -7.02 5.21 6.53
N GLU A 57 -5.82 5.75 6.79
CA GLU A 57 -5.20 6.75 5.91
C GLU A 57 -4.87 6.14 4.53
N ALA A 58 -4.31 4.94 4.51
CA ALA A 58 -3.98 4.23 3.27
C ALA A 58 -5.23 3.94 2.40
N ALA A 59 -6.34 3.54 3.04
CA ALA A 59 -7.60 3.30 2.36
C ALA A 59 -8.18 4.59 1.75
N GLU A 60 -8.21 5.69 2.53
CA GLU A 60 -8.70 6.98 2.06
C GLU A 60 -7.82 7.55 0.93
N ALA A 61 -6.50 7.37 1.02
CA ALA A 61 -5.57 7.80 -0.02
C ALA A 61 -5.85 7.12 -1.37
N CYS A 62 -6.04 5.80 -1.39
CA CYS A 62 -6.35 5.07 -2.62
C CYS A 62 -7.66 5.56 -3.24
N LYS A 63 -8.70 5.71 -2.43
CA LYS A 63 -10.02 6.18 -2.88
C LYS A 63 -9.98 7.60 -3.43
N SER A 64 -9.27 8.49 -2.73
CA SER A 64 -9.09 9.88 -3.15
C SER A 64 -8.32 9.98 -4.47
N LEU A 65 -7.23 9.22 -4.62
CA LEU A 65 -6.43 9.16 -5.85
C LEU A 65 -7.24 8.60 -7.02
N TRP A 66 -7.96 7.49 -6.82
CA TRP A 66 -8.85 6.95 -7.84
C TRP A 66 -9.91 7.96 -8.26
N SER A 67 -10.55 8.65 -7.30
CA SER A 67 -11.59 9.65 -7.59
C SER A 67 -11.05 10.81 -8.44
N ALA A 68 -9.81 11.25 -8.16
CA ALA A 68 -9.13 12.27 -8.95
C ALA A 68 -8.85 11.78 -10.38
N THR A 69 -8.23 10.60 -10.53
CA THR A 69 -7.97 9.99 -11.85
C THR A 69 -9.26 9.75 -12.62
N ALA A 70 -10.31 9.27 -11.96
CA ALA A 70 -11.60 9.01 -12.58
C ALA A 70 -12.25 10.27 -13.14
N LYS A 71 -12.10 11.40 -12.44
CA LYS A 71 -12.58 12.70 -12.94
C LYS A 71 -11.84 13.12 -14.22
N GLU A 72 -10.53 12.92 -14.28
CA GLU A 72 -9.70 13.24 -15.45
C GLU A 72 -9.98 12.31 -16.64
N CYS A 73 -10.09 11.00 -16.41
CA CYS A 73 -10.47 10.03 -17.45
C CYS A 73 -11.83 10.38 -18.06
N ARG A 74 -12.83 10.68 -17.22
CA ARG A 74 -14.16 11.07 -17.70
C ARG A 74 -14.15 12.37 -18.51
N ALA A 75 -13.29 13.34 -18.14
CA ALA A 75 -13.12 14.58 -18.89
C ALA A 75 -12.49 14.34 -20.29
N THR A 76 -11.68 13.30 -20.43
CA THR A 76 -11.05 12.89 -21.70
C THR A 76 -11.85 11.83 -22.46
N GLY A 77 -13.01 11.41 -21.96
CA GLY A 77 -13.87 10.39 -22.57
C GLY A 77 -13.36 8.95 -22.39
N ILE A 78 -12.38 8.73 -21.51
CA ILE A 78 -11.83 7.43 -21.16
C ILE A 78 -12.62 6.85 -19.99
N ASP A 79 -12.97 5.56 -20.05
CA ASP A 79 -13.54 4.84 -18.93
C ASP A 79 -12.45 4.61 -17.85
N PRO A 80 -12.61 5.14 -16.63
CA PRO A 80 -11.61 4.97 -15.58
C PRO A 80 -11.53 3.56 -14.99
N GLY A 81 -12.43 2.65 -15.38
CA GLY A 81 -12.51 1.33 -14.77
C GLY A 81 -13.00 1.39 -13.32
N ALA A 82 -12.93 0.25 -12.64
CA ALA A 82 -13.44 0.11 -11.29
C ALA A 82 -12.41 0.50 -10.23
N GLU A 83 -12.87 1.04 -9.09
CA GLU A 83 -12.01 1.49 -7.98
C GLU A 83 -11.06 0.39 -7.49
N GLN A 84 -11.54 -0.85 -7.39
CA GLN A 84 -10.73 -1.98 -6.93
C GLN A 84 -9.57 -2.35 -7.86
N ASP A 85 -9.61 -1.92 -9.12
CA ASP A 85 -8.59 -2.23 -10.12
C ASP A 85 -7.55 -1.10 -10.25
N PHE A 86 -7.73 0.01 -9.53
CA PHE A 86 -6.89 1.20 -9.62
C PHE A 86 -5.46 1.00 -9.09
N PHE A 87 -5.34 0.64 -7.81
CA PHE A 87 -4.06 0.43 -7.14
C PHE A 87 -4.25 -0.45 -5.91
N LYS A 88 -3.27 -1.32 -5.62
CA LYS A 88 -3.38 -2.30 -4.54
C LYS A 88 -2.49 -1.92 -3.35
N VAL A 89 -3.12 -1.75 -2.19
CA VAL A 89 -2.40 -1.65 -0.91
C VAL A 89 -2.43 -3.01 -0.22
N ILE A 90 -1.26 -3.49 0.19
CA ILE A 90 -1.10 -4.71 0.97
C ILE A 90 -1.01 -4.31 2.44
N TYR A 91 -2.05 -4.64 3.20
CA TYR A 91 -2.11 -4.36 4.63
C TYR A 91 -1.34 -5.43 5.41
N GLY A 92 -0.18 -5.06 5.93
CA GLY A 92 0.70 -5.94 6.72
C GLY A 92 1.08 -5.33 8.06
N MET A 93 1.94 -6.03 8.79
CA MET A 93 2.47 -5.57 10.07
C MET A 93 3.84 -6.20 10.28
N GLU A 94 4.84 -5.38 10.60
CA GLU A 94 6.11 -5.90 11.11
C GLU A 94 5.93 -6.21 12.60
N THR A 95 6.14 -7.47 12.99
CA THR A 95 5.88 -7.91 14.36
C THR A 95 7.17 -8.38 15.04
N CYS A 96 7.33 -8.02 16.31
CA CYS A 96 8.39 -8.55 17.14
C CYS A 96 8.00 -9.93 17.66
N LEU A 97 8.57 -10.98 17.09
CA LEU A 97 8.38 -12.35 17.57
C LEU A 97 9.41 -12.67 18.66
N LEU A 98 8.93 -13.11 19.82
CA LEU A 98 9.78 -13.59 20.89
C LEU A 98 10.04 -15.09 20.71
N ARG A 99 11.29 -15.50 20.89
CA ARG A 99 11.63 -16.93 21.00
C ARG A 99 11.03 -17.46 22.31
N PRO A 100 10.22 -18.54 22.30
CA PRO A 100 9.75 -19.18 23.53
C PRO A 100 10.95 -19.64 24.38
N THR A 101 10.90 -19.42 25.69
CA THR A 101 11.86 -20.03 26.61
C THR A 101 11.55 -21.53 26.78
N PRO A 102 12.52 -22.38 27.12
CA PRO A 102 12.27 -23.81 27.33
C PRO A 102 11.18 -24.10 28.37
N GLU A 103 11.00 -23.20 29.34
CA GLU A 103 10.03 -23.27 30.43
C GLU A 103 8.59 -22.92 29.99
N SER A 104 8.39 -22.39 28.78
CA SER A 104 7.06 -22.07 28.26
C SER A 104 6.45 -23.21 27.43
N ARG A 105 6.96 -24.44 27.60
CA ARG A 105 6.46 -25.67 26.96
C ARG A 105 5.71 -26.53 27.98
N ASP A 106 4.68 -25.96 28.59
CA ASP A 106 3.67 -26.68 29.36
C ASP A 106 2.39 -26.84 28.51
#